data_AF-A0A1G2EEY6-F1
#
_entry.id   AF-A0A1G2EEY6-F1
#
_cell.length_a   1.000
_cell.length_b   1.000
_cell.length_c   1.000
_cell.angle_alpha   90.00
_cell.angle_beta   90.00
_cell.angle_gamma   90.00
#
_symmetry.space_group_name_H-M   'P 1'
#
loop_
_entity.id
_entity.type
_entity.pdbx_description
1 polymer ?
#
loop_
_entity_poly.entity_id
_entity_poly.type
_entity_poly.pdbx_seq_one_letter_code
_entity_poly.pdbx_strand_id
1 'polypeptide(L)'
;MKRIFEKFEKISDKIRWGTGTAIGSYAPIINELAENRSLLSVFSNGRLGMKFSWFANNENEKKFRDKFKELLNQYAEELEIPENFREIELRFEAEEWLPQADGILKAFEELRK
;
A
#
# COMPACT_ATOMS: atom_id res chain seq x y z
N MET A 1 1.42 9.07 -12.22
CA MET A 1 0.90 9.34 -10.86
C MET A 1 -0.60 9.64 -10.80
N LYS A 2 -1.16 10.60 -11.56
CA LYS A 2 -2.60 10.94 -11.52
C LYS A 2 -3.54 9.73 -11.70
N ARG A 3 -3.31 8.89 -12.72
CA ARG A 3 -4.09 7.66 -12.96
C ARG A 3 -4.14 6.73 -11.74
N ILE A 4 -3.00 6.56 -11.06
CA ILE A 4 -2.85 5.66 -9.91
C ILE A 4 -3.64 6.22 -8.72
N PHE A 5 -3.54 7.53 -8.49
CA PHE A 5 -4.33 8.22 -7.48
C PHE A 5 -5.83 8.04 -7.71
N GLU A 6 -6.32 8.32 -8.92
CA GLU A 6 -7.76 8.20 -9.26
C GLU A 6 -8.27 6.77 -9.10
N LYS A 7 -7.42 5.77 -9.35
CA LYS A 7 -7.77 4.38 -9.11
C LYS A 7 -7.86 4.07 -7.63
N PHE A 8 -6.86 4.47 -6.83
CA PHE A 8 -6.90 4.32 -5.38
C PHE A 8 -8.09 5.04 -4.75
N GLU A 9 -8.42 6.24 -5.20
CA GLU A 9 -9.58 7.00 -4.73
C GLU A 9 -10.90 6.24 -4.94
N LYS A 10 -11.05 5.53 -6.07
CA LYS A 10 -12.25 4.73 -6.36
C LYS A 10 -12.33 3.42 -5.57
N ILE A 11 -11.19 2.79 -5.31
CA ILE A 11 -11.14 1.46 -4.67
C ILE A 11 -10.88 1.52 -3.16
N SER A 12 -10.67 2.70 -2.58
CA SER A 12 -10.51 2.88 -1.12
C SER A 12 -11.77 3.48 -0.51
N ASP A 13 -11.92 3.35 0.81
CA ASP A 13 -13.03 4.00 1.53
C ASP A 13 -12.79 5.50 1.72
N LYS A 14 -11.51 5.90 1.81
CA LYS A 14 -11.08 7.30 1.83
C LYS A 14 -9.60 7.44 1.48
N ILE A 15 -9.22 8.62 1.03
CA ILE A 15 -7.82 9.04 0.92
C ILE A 15 -7.43 9.82 2.17
N ARG A 16 -6.35 9.39 2.83
CA ARG A 16 -5.68 10.17 3.88
C ARG A 16 -4.48 10.90 3.30
N TRP A 17 -4.46 12.23 3.43
CA TRP A 17 -3.30 13.04 3.08
C TRP A 17 -2.24 13.01 4.19
N GLY A 18 -0.98 12.91 3.78
CA GLY A 18 0.17 13.07 4.68
C GLY A 18 0.37 14.53 5.07
N THR A 19 1.01 14.75 6.22
CA THR A 19 1.26 16.08 6.81
C THR A 19 2.69 16.58 6.56
N GLY A 20 3.44 15.94 5.66
CA GLY A 20 4.82 16.31 5.33
C GLY A 20 4.88 17.70 4.70
N THR A 21 5.84 18.52 5.12
CA THR A 21 6.01 19.91 4.65
C THR A 21 6.80 20.00 3.35
N ALA A 22 7.76 19.09 3.13
CA ALA A 22 8.61 19.07 1.94
C ALA A 22 8.14 18.06 0.87
N ILE A 23 7.57 16.93 1.31
CA ILE A 23 7.10 15.85 0.43
C ILE A 23 5.67 15.52 0.84
N GLY A 24 4.74 15.74 -0.09
CA GLY A 24 3.35 15.35 0.08
C GLY A 24 3.21 13.83 -0.04
N SER A 25 2.18 13.26 0.58
CA SER A 25 1.81 11.87 0.33
C SER A 25 0.31 11.69 0.45
N TYR A 26 -0.19 10.61 -0.12
CA TYR A 26 -1.54 10.13 0.12
C TYR A 26 -1.52 8.64 0.44
N ALA A 27 -2.51 8.20 1.20
CA ALA A 27 -2.65 6.84 1.66
C ALA A 27 -4.12 6.39 1.48
N PRO A 28 -4.40 5.39 0.63
CA PRO A 28 -5.74 4.82 0.47
C PRO A 28 -6.11 3.97 1.69
N ILE A 29 -7.26 4.21 2.30
CA ILE A 29 -7.69 3.54 3.53
C ILE A 29 -8.74 2.48 3.22
N ILE A 30 -8.63 1.33 3.89
CA ILE A 30 -9.68 0.31 3.98
C ILE A 30 -10.13 0.29 5.44
N ASN A 31 -11.35 0.75 5.70
CA ASN A 31 -11.90 0.93 7.05
C ASN A 31 -12.03 -0.41 7.78
N GLU A 32 -12.28 -1.51 7.06
CA GLU A 32 -12.31 -2.87 7.62
C GLU A 32 -10.96 -3.28 8.20
N LEU A 33 -9.85 -2.82 7.61
CA LEU A 33 -8.51 -3.03 8.14
C LEU A 33 -8.21 -2.09 9.31
N ALA A 34 -8.30 -0.78 9.06
CA ALA A 34 -8.03 0.25 10.03
C ALA A 34 -8.70 1.56 9.64
N GLU A 35 -9.29 2.25 10.61
CA GLU A 35 -10.00 3.50 10.36
C GLU A 35 -9.10 4.61 9.79
N ASN A 36 -7.83 4.70 10.22
CA ASN A 36 -6.97 5.84 9.90
C ASN A 36 -5.57 5.46 9.41
N ARG A 37 -5.31 4.18 9.09
CA ARG A 37 -4.01 3.70 8.60
C ARG A 37 -4.17 2.93 7.29
N SER A 38 -3.15 2.99 6.44
CA SER A 38 -3.07 2.23 5.19
C SER A 38 -1.82 1.35 5.19
N LEU A 39 -1.89 0.22 4.50
CA LEU A 39 -0.75 -0.63 4.19
C LEU A 39 0.26 0.06 3.27
N LEU A 40 -0.13 1.10 2.54
CA LEU A 40 0.76 1.82 1.64
C LEU A 40 0.58 3.34 1.67
N SER A 41 1.56 4.06 1.16
CA SER A 41 1.50 5.49 0.94
C SER A 41 2.30 5.86 -0.29
N VAL A 42 1.73 6.71 -1.12
CA VAL A 42 2.35 7.19 -2.35
C VAL A 42 2.81 8.62 -2.12
N PHE A 43 4.10 8.88 -2.34
CA PHE A 43 4.73 10.18 -2.11
C PHE A 43 4.78 11.00 -3.39
N SER A 44 4.76 12.33 -3.26
CA SER A 44 4.76 13.28 -4.37
C SER A 44 6.06 13.25 -5.19
N ASN A 45 7.14 12.72 -4.61
CA ASN A 45 8.41 12.49 -5.30
C ASN A 45 8.46 11.14 -6.05
N GLY A 46 7.35 10.42 -6.15
CA GLY A 46 7.25 9.16 -6.88
C GLY A 46 7.50 7.91 -6.05
N ARG A 47 7.96 8.03 -4.79
CA ARG A 47 8.19 6.86 -3.93
C ARG A 47 6.90 6.20 -3.49
N LEU A 48 6.96 4.89 -3.27
CA LEU A 48 5.93 4.10 -2.61
C LEU A 48 6.49 3.59 -1.27
N GLY A 49 5.78 3.86 -0.18
CA GLY A 49 6.06 3.25 1.12
C GLY A 49 5.05 2.18 1.45
N MET A 50 5.48 1.00 1.87
CA MET A 50 4.62 -0.04 2.44
C MET A 50 4.90 -0.21 3.93
N LYS A 51 3.83 -0.22 4.73
CA LYS A 51 3.86 -0.10 6.19
C LYS A 51 3.41 -1.39 6.87
N PHE A 52 3.86 -2.53 6.38
CA PHE A 52 3.44 -3.85 6.89
C PHE A 52 3.66 -4.01 8.39
N SER A 53 4.78 -3.50 8.91
CA SER A 53 5.10 -3.54 10.34
C SER A 53 4.12 -2.79 11.24
N TRP A 54 3.27 -1.92 10.70
CA TRP A 54 2.26 -1.18 11.47
C TRP A 54 1.00 -2.01 11.78
N PHE A 55 0.83 -3.15 11.10
CA PHE A 55 -0.38 -3.99 11.16
C PHE A 55 -0.07 -5.32 11.82
N ALA A 56 0.13 -5.28 13.14
CA ALA A 56 0.54 -6.43 13.94
C ALA A 56 -0.25 -6.58 15.26
N ASN A 57 -1.17 -5.66 15.57
CA ASN A 57 -1.77 -5.56 16.90
C ASN A 57 -2.89 -6.57 17.15
N ASN A 58 -3.58 -7.03 16.09
CA ASN A 58 -4.68 -7.99 16.21
C ASN A 58 -4.74 -8.92 14.99
N GLU A 59 -5.53 -10.00 15.09
CA GLU A 59 -5.62 -11.02 14.05
C GLU A 59 -6.17 -10.49 12.72
N ASN A 60 -7.07 -9.50 12.75
CA ASN A 60 -7.57 -8.88 11.54
C ASN A 60 -6.46 -8.11 10.80
N GLU A 61 -5.69 -7.28 11.52
CA GLU A 61 -4.54 -6.57 10.96
C GLU A 61 -3.52 -7.54 10.35
N LYS A 62 -3.16 -8.61 11.07
CA LYS A 62 -2.23 -9.64 10.59
C LYS A 62 -2.75 -10.33 9.33
N LYS A 63 -4.05 -10.69 9.31
CA LYS A 63 -4.70 -11.32 8.16
C LYS A 63 -4.66 -10.43 6.92
N PHE A 64 -5.03 -9.15 7.06
CA PHE A 64 -4.98 -8.19 5.95
C PHE A 64 -3.55 -7.94 5.47
N ARG A 65 -2.60 -7.79 6.39
CA ARG A 65 -1.17 -7.62 6.08
C ARG A 65 -0.64 -8.79 5.25
N ASP A 66 -0.88 -10.02 5.72
CA ASP A 66 -0.36 -11.22 5.07
C ASP A 66 -1.09 -11.50 3.75
N LYS A 67 -2.42 -11.32 3.69
CA LYS A 67 -3.20 -11.39 2.44
C LYS A 67 -2.71 -10.35 1.42
N PHE A 68 -2.39 -9.14 1.84
CA PHE A 68 -1.88 -8.13 0.92
C PHE A 68 -0.51 -8.53 0.34
N LYS A 69 0.38 -9.11 1.14
CA LYS A 69 1.67 -9.66 0.66
C LYS A 69 1.44 -10.77 -0.38
N GLU A 70 0.52 -11.69 -0.12
CA GLU A 70 0.16 -12.76 -1.06
C GLU A 70 -0.37 -12.21 -2.39
N LEU A 71 -1.28 -11.23 -2.32
CA LEU A 71 -1.85 -10.59 -3.51
C LEU A 71 -0.80 -9.79 -4.28
N LEU A 72 0.15 -9.14 -3.61
CA LEU A 72 1.26 -8.46 -4.27
C LEU A 72 2.16 -9.48 -4.98
N ASN A 73 2.52 -10.59 -4.34
CA ASN A 73 3.28 -11.65 -4.99
C ASN A 73 2.55 -12.23 -6.21
N GLN A 74 1.22 -12.22 -6.21
CA GLN A 74 0.40 -12.73 -7.32
C GLN A 74 0.29 -11.73 -8.49
N TYR A 75 0.12 -10.44 -8.21
CA TYR A 75 -0.23 -9.44 -9.23
C TYR A 75 0.91 -8.47 -9.56
N ALA A 76 1.92 -8.36 -8.71
CA ALA A 76 3.06 -7.47 -8.82
C ALA A 76 4.36 -8.28 -8.58
N GLU A 77 4.55 -9.34 -9.35
CA GLU A 77 5.57 -10.39 -9.10
C GLU A 77 7.02 -9.90 -9.12
N GLU A 78 7.32 -8.82 -9.84
CA GLU A 78 8.67 -8.23 -9.86
C GLU A 78 8.92 -7.27 -8.68
N LEU A 79 7.90 -7.00 -7.86
CA LEU A 79 8.07 -6.20 -6.65
C LEU A 79 8.59 -7.09 -5.51
N GLU A 80 9.89 -7.00 -5.23
CA GLU A 80 10.53 -7.83 -4.22
C GLU A 80 10.09 -7.45 -2.79
N ILE A 81 9.33 -8.33 -2.15
CA ILE A 81 8.93 -8.21 -0.75
C ILE A 81 9.74 -9.21 0.08
N PRO A 82 10.62 -8.74 0.99
CA PRO A 82 11.49 -9.64 1.75
C PRO A 82 10.71 -10.41 2.82
N GLU A 83 11.21 -11.57 3.24
CA GLU A 83 10.53 -12.43 4.21
C GLU A 83 10.33 -11.77 5.59
N ASN A 84 11.22 -10.84 5.96
CA ASN A 84 11.10 -10.03 7.18
C ASN A 84 10.19 -8.80 7.02
N PHE A 85 9.34 -8.72 5.98
CA PHE A 85 8.43 -7.59 5.71
C PHE A 85 7.55 -7.20 6.91
N ARG A 86 7.31 -8.11 7.85
CA ARG A 86 6.53 -7.87 9.06
C ARG A 86 7.24 -6.95 10.06
N GLU A 87 8.55 -6.75 9.90
CA GLU A 87 9.41 -6.04 10.86
C GLU A 87 9.93 -4.71 10.30
N ILE A 88 9.81 -4.49 8.99
CA ILE A 88 10.39 -3.33 8.32
C ILE A 88 9.36 -2.52 7.54
N GLU A 89 9.65 -1.24 7.33
CA GLU A 89 8.97 -0.44 6.31
C GLU A 89 9.69 -0.62 4.98
N LEU A 90 8.94 -0.95 3.93
CA LEU A 90 9.50 -1.03 2.59
C LEU A 90 9.34 0.31 1.89
N ARG A 91 10.36 0.71 1.13
CA ARG A 91 10.33 1.89 0.30
C ARG A 91 10.84 1.52 -1.07
N PHE A 92 10.04 1.84 -2.08
CA PHE A 92 10.35 1.62 -3.47
C PHE A 92 10.47 2.98 -4.17
N GLU A 93 11.54 3.16 -4.93
CA GLU A 93 11.70 4.24 -5.88
C GLU A 93 10.73 4.05 -7.05
N ALA A 94 10.45 5.14 -7.78
CA ALA A 94 9.45 5.16 -8.83
C ALA A 94 9.70 4.09 -9.90
N GLU A 95 10.97 3.89 -10.24
CA GLU A 95 11.44 2.93 -11.24
C GLU A 95 11.15 1.48 -10.83
N GLU A 96 11.10 1.19 -9.53
CA GLU A 96 10.89 -0.16 -8.99
C GLU A 96 9.40 -0.53 -8.99
N TRP A 97 8.51 0.37 -8.55
CA TRP A 97 7.10 0.01 -8.36
C TRP A 97 6.16 0.49 -9.47
N LEU A 98 6.50 1.53 -10.25
CA LEU A 98 5.62 2.03 -11.30
C LEU A 98 5.33 1.00 -12.40
N PRO A 99 6.30 0.18 -12.85
CA PRO A 99 6.02 -0.92 -13.79
C PRO A 99 4.97 -1.90 -13.23
N GLN A 100 4.95 -2.06 -11.90
CA GLN A 100 4.07 -2.97 -11.17
C GLN A 100 2.79 -2.28 -10.64
N ALA A 101 2.53 -1.02 -10.99
CA ALA A 101 1.47 -0.22 -10.39
C ALA A 101 0.07 -0.80 -10.61
N ASP A 102 -0.21 -1.36 -11.79
CA ASP A 102 -1.51 -1.98 -12.08
C ASP A 102 -1.71 -3.27 -11.26
N GLY A 103 -0.63 -4.01 -11.00
CA GLY A 103 -0.60 -5.15 -10.08
C GLY A 103 -0.87 -4.76 -8.64
N ILE A 104 -0.23 -3.69 -8.15
CA ILE A 104 -0.46 -3.17 -6.80
C ILE A 104 -1.90 -2.68 -6.63
N LEU A 105 -2.44 -1.96 -7.63
CA LEU A 105 -3.85 -1.53 -7.64
C LEU A 105 -4.80 -2.74 -7.59
N LYS A 106 -4.48 -3.80 -8.35
CA LYS A 106 -5.28 -5.02 -8.35
C LYS A 106 -5.23 -5.75 -7.00
N ALA A 107 -4.06 -5.88 -6.41
CA ALA A 107 -3.87 -6.45 -5.09
C ALA A 107 -4.66 -5.68 -4.02
N PHE A 108 -4.65 -4.35 -4.08
CA PHE A 108 -5.39 -3.51 -3.15
C PHE A 108 -6.92 -3.64 -3.33
N GLU A 109 -7.40 -3.75 -4.57
CA GLU A 109 -8.82 -3.96 -4.88
C GLU A 109 -9.32 -5.31 -4.35
N GLU A 110 -8.58 -6.40 -4.60
CA GLU A 110 -8.91 -7.75 -4.13
C GLU A 110 -8.83 -7.90 -2.60
N LEU A 111 -8.06 -7.03 -1.92
CA LEU A 111 -7.98 -7.04 -0.47
C LEU A 111 -9.33 -6.74 0.19
N ARG A 112 -10.24 -6.03 -0.50
CA ARG A 112 -11.59 -5.68 -0.05
C ARG A 112 -12.65 -6.76 -0.33
N LYS A 113 -12.33 -7.79 -1.11
CA LYS A 113 -13.23 -8.91 -1.43
C LYS A 113 -13.02 -10.07 -0.46
#